data_AF-A0A914E3M9-F1
#
_entry.id   AF-A0A914E3M9-F1
#
_cell.length_a   1.000
_cell.length_b   1.000
_cell.length_c   1.000
_cell.angle_alpha   90.00
_cell.angle_beta   90.00
_cell.angle_gamma   90.00
#
_symmetry.space_group_name_H-M   'P 1'
#
loop_
_entity.id
_entity.type
_entity.pdbx_description
1 polymer ?
#
loop_
_entity_poly.entity_id
_entity_poly.type
_entity_poly.pdbx_seq_one_letter_code
_entity_poly.pdbx_strand_id
1 'polypeptide(L)'
;MYCMQRRLSESGHLIPALKSEDLYALKDITFVSGFVNIEGGFISPSKSLDFLSNLEYIGGRGSHHGYTLQILANNEIEYLGFKSLKQITSGHVVIKLNAKLCYGYTINWKKFMTKDFNIIYERNTPNHTCVDKGRICNETCVQEEGCWGPGPKMCVQCKNFIKDDECANHCPIENGLVSVKNTERKEKKGLFVGPQSSIRSFARSSIRSFARSFIRSFVHSSVNSFVSSSIRSFVYLFIRSFIRLFVR
;
A
#
# COMPACT_ATOMS: atom_id res chain seq x y z
N MET A 1 27.66 24.74 0.56
CA MET A 1 26.56 25.64 0.98
C MET A 1 25.44 25.44 -0.03
N TYR A 2 24.41 24.65 0.29
CA TYR A 2 23.30 24.37 -0.64
C TYR A 2 22.07 25.17 -0.19
N CYS A 3 21.61 26.09 -1.03
CA CYS A 3 20.35 26.79 -0.80
C CYS A 3 19.19 25.85 -1.14
N MET A 4 18.41 25.47 -0.13
CA MET A 4 17.12 24.81 -0.37
C MET A 4 16.08 25.86 -0.74
N GLN A 5 15.53 25.73 -1.95
CA GLN A 5 14.43 26.55 -2.41
C GLN A 5 13.15 26.18 -1.65
N ARG A 6 12.69 27.07 -0.77
CA ARG A 6 11.40 26.90 -0.09
C ARG A 6 10.30 26.94 -1.14
N ARG A 7 9.43 25.93 -1.18
CA ARG A 7 8.23 25.95 -2.02
C ARG A 7 7.27 27.01 -1.45
N LEU A 8 7.09 28.10 -2.19
CA LEU A 8 5.94 28.98 -2.01
C LEU A 8 4.71 28.23 -2.53
N SER A 9 3.61 28.25 -1.77
CA SER A 9 2.29 27.87 -2.29
C SER A 9 1.94 28.72 -3.52
N GLU A 10 1.06 28.25 -4.41
CA GLU A 10 0.50 29.08 -5.51
C GLU A 10 -0.10 30.41 -5.00
N SER A 11 -0.42 30.48 -3.71
CA SER A 11 -0.89 31.66 -2.97
C SER A 11 0.21 32.52 -2.32
N GLY A 12 1.49 32.25 -2.59
CA GLY A 12 2.64 32.99 -2.01
C GLY A 12 2.92 32.72 -0.53
N HIS A 13 2.19 31.81 0.12
CA HIS A 13 2.39 31.48 1.53
C HIS A 13 3.52 30.47 1.72
N LEU A 14 4.31 30.67 2.79
CA LEU A 14 5.35 29.76 3.24
C LEU A 14 4.71 28.49 3.81
N ILE A 15 4.97 27.35 3.19
CA ILE A 15 4.58 26.05 3.74
C ILE A 15 5.68 25.61 4.72
N PRO A 16 5.37 25.40 6.01
CA PRO A 16 6.36 24.97 6.98
C PRO A 16 6.91 23.59 6.63
N ALA A 17 8.17 23.34 7.00
CA ALA A 17 8.77 22.03 6.85
C ALA A 17 8.07 21.03 7.78
N LEU A 18 7.78 19.84 7.25
CA LEU A 18 7.20 18.74 8.00
C LEU A 18 8.22 18.21 9.02
N LYS A 19 7.78 17.96 10.25
CA LYS A 19 8.61 17.37 11.30
C LYS A 19 8.43 15.85 11.35
N SER A 20 9.31 15.18 12.09
CA SER A 20 9.23 13.73 12.32
C SER A 20 7.91 13.34 13.00
N GLU A 21 7.50 14.11 14.00
CA GLU A 21 6.27 13.88 14.78
C GLU A 21 5.00 13.94 13.92
N ASP A 22 4.96 14.82 12.93
CA ASP A 22 3.80 14.98 12.04
C ASP A 22 3.54 13.71 11.20
N LEU A 23 4.59 12.95 10.88
CA LEU A 23 4.48 11.72 10.10
C LEU A 23 3.72 10.61 10.83
N TYR A 24 3.70 10.64 12.16
CA TYR A 24 2.97 9.66 12.96
C TYR A 24 1.45 9.82 12.86
N ALA A 25 0.94 10.87 12.23
CA ALA A 25 -0.46 10.92 11.79
C ALA A 25 -0.83 9.79 10.82
N LEU A 26 0.17 9.16 10.18
CA LEU A 26 -0.02 8.01 9.28
C LEU A 26 0.04 6.65 9.99
N LYS A 27 0.21 6.63 11.32
CA LYS A 27 0.43 5.40 12.09
C LYS A 27 -0.69 4.39 11.96
N ASP A 28 -1.92 4.84 11.82
CA ASP A 28 -3.09 3.95 11.76
C ASP A 28 -3.36 3.39 10.36
N ILE A 29 -2.56 3.77 9.36
CA ILE A 29 -2.71 3.26 8.00
C ILE A 29 -2.34 1.78 7.94
N THR A 30 -3.31 0.95 7.57
CA THR A 30 -3.14 -0.50 7.36
C THR A 30 -3.23 -0.90 5.88
N PHE A 31 -3.87 -0.10 5.05
CA PHE A 31 -4.11 -0.42 3.64
C PHE A 31 -3.94 0.81 2.75
N VAL A 32 -3.11 0.67 1.71
CA VAL A 32 -2.94 1.67 0.65
C VAL A 32 -3.40 1.06 -0.66
N SER A 33 -4.51 1.54 -1.23
CA SER A 33 -5.02 1.01 -2.51
C SER A 33 -4.10 1.32 -3.69
N GLY A 34 -3.41 2.45 -3.62
CA GLY A 34 -2.51 2.95 -4.65
C GLY A 34 -1.09 2.48 -4.40
N PHE A 35 -0.15 3.41 -4.48
CA PHE A 35 1.28 3.18 -4.27
C PHE A 35 1.80 4.02 -3.09
N VAL A 36 2.94 3.59 -2.54
CA VAL A 36 3.69 4.35 -1.53
C VAL A 36 4.95 4.87 -2.21
N ASN A 37 5.08 6.20 -2.29
CA ASN A 37 6.28 6.86 -2.79
C ASN A 37 6.89 7.74 -1.70
N ILE A 38 8.15 7.47 -1.34
CA ILE A 38 8.89 8.16 -0.27
C ILE A 38 10.20 8.68 -0.83
N GLU A 39 10.26 10.00 -1.03
CA GLU A 39 11.40 10.72 -1.57
C GLU A 39 11.75 11.87 -0.63
N GLY A 40 12.86 11.76 0.09
CA GLY A 40 13.26 12.70 1.16
C GLY A 40 14.47 13.58 0.84
N GLY A 41 15.18 13.32 -0.26
CA GLY A 41 16.39 14.06 -0.62
C GLY A 41 17.44 14.06 0.50
N PHE A 42 18.09 15.21 0.71
CA PHE A 42 19.19 15.36 1.67
C PHE A 42 18.75 15.39 3.15
N ILE A 43 17.49 15.74 3.44
CA ILE A 43 16.98 15.87 4.82
C ILE A 43 15.68 15.08 4.93
N SER A 44 15.77 13.87 5.46
CA SER A 44 14.57 13.12 5.87
C SER A 44 14.20 13.52 7.30
N PRO A 45 12.92 13.81 7.59
CA PRO A 45 12.47 14.18 8.93
C PRO A 45 12.61 13.03 9.94
N SER A 46 12.67 11.78 9.48
CA SER A 46 12.84 10.58 10.32
C SER A 46 14.01 9.72 9.84
N LYS A 47 14.58 8.94 10.78
CA LYS A 47 15.59 7.91 10.52
C LYS A 47 14.96 6.55 10.11
N SER A 48 13.64 6.45 10.14
CA SER A 48 12.90 5.21 9.84
C SER A 48 11.55 5.52 9.21
N LEU A 49 10.92 4.48 8.63
CA LEU A 49 9.54 4.54 8.15
C LEU A 49 8.57 3.78 9.07
N ASP A 50 8.92 3.66 10.35
CA ASP A 50 8.11 2.99 11.39
C ASP A 50 6.80 3.74 11.72
N PHE A 51 6.66 4.98 11.27
CA PHE A 51 5.37 5.67 11.23
C PHE A 51 4.37 4.98 10.29
N LEU A 52 4.81 4.05 9.44
CA LEU A 52 3.98 3.13 8.66
C LEU A 52 4.06 1.68 9.15
N SER A 53 4.44 1.43 10.41
CA SER A 53 4.62 0.06 10.92
C SER A 53 3.35 -0.81 10.87
N ASN A 54 2.17 -0.18 10.85
CA ASN A 54 0.88 -0.86 10.78
C ASN A 54 0.41 -1.11 9.34
N LEU A 55 1.15 -0.63 8.34
CA LEU A 55 0.82 -0.86 6.93
C LEU A 55 0.94 -2.35 6.60
N GLU A 56 -0.19 -2.95 6.23
CA GLU A 56 -0.28 -4.37 5.91
C GLU A 56 -0.33 -4.64 4.40
N TYR A 57 -0.95 -3.74 3.64
CA TYR A 57 -1.30 -3.99 2.24
C TYR A 57 -1.04 -2.79 1.33
N ILE A 58 -0.39 -3.05 0.19
CA ILE A 58 -0.21 -2.07 -0.89
C ILE A 58 -0.79 -2.62 -2.19
N GLY A 59 -1.73 -1.90 -2.80
CA GLY A 59 -2.46 -2.38 -3.99
C GLY A 59 -1.70 -2.19 -5.31
N GLY A 60 -1.13 -1.02 -5.52
CA GLY A 60 -0.45 -0.62 -6.76
C GLY A 60 -1.36 0.01 -7.82
N ARG A 61 -2.61 0.40 -7.48
CA ARG A 61 -3.47 1.10 -8.45
C ARG A 61 -2.92 2.49 -8.77
N GLY A 62 -2.91 2.85 -10.05
CA GLY A 62 -2.47 4.17 -10.50
C GLY A 62 -0.98 4.44 -10.30
N SER A 63 -0.15 3.39 -10.15
CA SER A 63 1.30 3.57 -10.04
C SER A 63 1.90 4.14 -11.31
N HIS A 64 2.69 5.21 -11.16
CA HIS A 64 3.46 5.78 -12.27
C HIS A 64 4.64 4.86 -12.60
N HIS A 65 4.83 4.53 -13.88
CA HIS A 65 5.81 3.53 -14.34
C HIS A 65 5.72 2.15 -13.67
N GLY A 66 4.58 1.81 -13.06
CA GLY A 66 4.38 0.53 -12.40
C GLY A 66 5.08 0.39 -11.04
N TYR A 67 5.58 1.48 -10.44
CA TYR A 67 6.26 1.44 -9.13
C TYR A 67 5.23 1.53 -7.99
N THR A 68 5.11 0.47 -7.20
CA THR A 68 4.09 0.39 -6.14
C THR A 68 4.64 0.71 -4.77
N LEU A 69 5.89 0.34 -4.50
CA LEU A 69 6.63 0.79 -3.32
C LEU A 69 7.93 1.40 -3.80
N GLN A 70 8.09 2.70 -3.61
CA GLN A 70 9.28 3.44 -4.01
C GLN A 70 9.87 4.19 -2.81
N ILE A 71 11.14 3.95 -2.53
CA ILE A 71 11.92 4.58 -1.47
C ILE A 71 13.24 5.02 -2.09
N LEU A 72 13.31 6.31 -2.40
CA LEU A 72 14.30 6.86 -3.29
C LEU A 72 15.02 8.06 -2.66
N ALA A 73 16.36 8.04 -2.73
CA ALA A 73 17.19 9.20 -2.42
C ALA A 73 16.96 9.75 -0.99
N ASN A 74 16.84 8.87 0.00
CA ASN A 74 16.74 9.27 1.42
C ASN A 74 18.08 9.05 2.12
N ASN A 75 18.74 10.14 2.51
CA ASN A 75 20.09 10.06 3.09
C ASN A 75 20.11 9.74 4.60
N GLU A 76 19.01 9.93 5.31
CA GLU A 76 18.96 9.75 6.77
C GLU A 76 18.24 8.48 7.23
N ILE A 77 17.49 7.81 6.34
CA ILE A 77 16.77 6.58 6.70
C ILE A 77 17.77 5.44 6.92
N GLU A 78 17.69 4.81 8.08
CA GLU A 78 18.54 3.70 8.51
C GLU A 78 17.84 2.34 8.40
N TYR A 79 16.51 2.29 8.46
CA TYR A 79 15.72 1.06 8.31
C TYR A 79 14.28 1.34 7.86
N LEU A 80 13.59 0.31 7.33
CA LEU A 80 12.26 0.46 6.72
C LEU A 80 11.13 0.42 7.75
N GLY A 81 11.15 -0.49 8.71
CA GLY A 81 10.15 -0.52 9.78
C GLY A 81 8.73 -0.95 9.38
N PHE A 82 8.53 -1.55 8.19
CA PHE A 82 7.24 -2.07 7.73
C PHE A 82 6.82 -3.38 8.42
N LYS A 83 6.79 -3.36 9.75
CA LYS A 83 6.58 -4.53 10.61
C LYS A 83 5.37 -5.38 10.20
N SER A 84 4.24 -4.73 9.90
CA SER A 84 2.96 -5.42 9.65
C SER A 84 2.72 -5.76 8.18
N LEU A 85 3.68 -5.49 7.28
CA LEU A 85 3.49 -5.68 5.85
C LEU A 85 3.24 -7.16 5.53
N LYS A 86 2.11 -7.43 4.89
CA LYS A 86 1.68 -8.77 4.49
C LYS A 86 1.74 -8.95 2.98
N GLN A 87 1.39 -7.92 2.21
CA GLN A 87 1.22 -8.09 0.76
C GLN A 87 1.33 -6.80 -0.05
N ILE A 88 1.99 -6.92 -1.21
CA ILE A 88 2.08 -5.96 -2.30
C ILE A 88 1.44 -6.64 -3.52
N THR A 89 0.31 -6.08 -3.95
CA THR A 89 -0.58 -6.76 -4.92
C THR A 89 -0.05 -6.66 -6.34
N SER A 90 0.47 -5.52 -6.75
CA SER A 90 1.02 -5.35 -8.09
C SER A 90 2.15 -4.35 -8.14
N GLY A 91 2.95 -4.38 -9.19
CA GLY A 91 3.98 -3.38 -9.46
C GLY A 91 5.32 -3.64 -8.77
N HIS A 92 6.31 -2.88 -9.19
CA HIS A 92 7.70 -3.03 -8.78
C HIS A 92 7.94 -2.46 -7.38
N VAL A 93 8.92 -3.06 -6.70
CA VAL A 93 9.49 -2.52 -5.46
C VAL A 93 10.83 -1.88 -5.81
N VAL A 94 11.00 -0.60 -5.51
CA VAL A 94 12.18 0.19 -5.85
C VAL A 94 12.74 0.85 -4.59
N ILE A 95 13.91 0.39 -4.15
CA ILE A 95 14.61 0.91 -2.98
C ILE A 95 16.02 1.25 -3.42
N LYS A 96 16.27 2.52 -3.74
CA LYS A 96 17.56 2.94 -4.28
C LYS A 96 18.03 4.28 -3.77
N LEU A 97 19.35 4.48 -3.75
CA LEU A 97 19.99 5.74 -3.34
C LEU A 97 19.73 6.11 -1.87
N ASN A 98 19.62 5.12 -0.96
CA ASN A 98 19.42 5.39 0.47
C ASN A 98 20.74 5.12 1.23
N ALA A 99 21.55 6.18 1.39
CA ALA A 99 22.96 6.06 1.77
C ALA A 99 23.23 5.42 3.14
N LYS A 100 22.28 5.51 4.08
CA LYS A 100 22.39 4.98 5.45
C LYS A 100 21.51 3.74 5.71
N LEU A 101 20.75 3.29 4.71
CA LEU A 101 19.77 2.22 4.85
C LEU A 101 20.44 0.86 5.04
N CYS A 102 20.18 0.23 6.18
CA CYS A 102 20.50 -1.17 6.49
C CYS A 102 19.22 -2.01 6.61
N TYR A 103 19.38 -3.30 6.87
CA TYR A 103 18.32 -4.31 7.05
C TYR A 103 17.50 -4.66 5.81
N GLY A 104 17.27 -3.72 4.89
CA GLY A 104 16.48 -3.95 3.67
C GLY A 104 16.99 -5.09 2.79
N TYR A 105 18.30 -5.39 2.84
CA TYR A 105 18.93 -6.51 2.14
C TYR A 105 18.56 -7.90 2.70
N THR A 106 18.06 -7.96 3.94
CA THR A 106 17.70 -9.21 4.61
C THR A 106 16.31 -9.71 4.20
N ILE A 107 15.49 -8.82 3.65
CA ILE A 107 14.08 -9.10 3.35
C ILE A 107 13.96 -9.88 2.05
N ASN A 108 13.29 -11.05 2.12
CA ASN A 108 12.84 -11.75 0.93
C ASN A 108 11.52 -11.14 0.40
N TRP A 109 11.65 -10.05 -0.36
CA TRP A 109 10.53 -9.28 -0.91
C TRP A 109 9.51 -10.11 -1.69
N LYS A 110 9.94 -11.17 -2.37
CA LYS A 110 9.05 -12.05 -3.15
C LYS A 110 7.95 -12.68 -2.30
N LYS A 111 8.19 -12.91 -0.99
CA LYS A 111 7.18 -13.46 -0.06
C LYS A 111 5.98 -12.53 0.12
N PHE A 112 6.21 -11.22 -0.02
CA PHE A 112 5.17 -10.20 0.12
C PHE A 112 4.53 -9.85 -1.22
N MET A 113 5.01 -10.38 -2.36
CA MET A 113 4.52 -10.01 -3.68
C MET A 113 3.60 -11.09 -4.23
N THR A 114 2.50 -10.69 -4.87
CA THR A 114 1.56 -11.69 -5.45
C THR A 114 1.94 -12.19 -6.83
N LYS A 115 2.76 -11.42 -7.54
CA LYS A 115 3.35 -11.79 -8.83
C LYS A 115 4.82 -11.40 -8.81
N ASP A 116 5.61 -12.04 -9.66
CA ASP A 116 7.03 -11.74 -9.83
C ASP A 116 7.24 -10.44 -10.61
N PHE A 117 7.04 -9.29 -9.95
CA PHE A 117 7.48 -8.00 -10.47
C PHE A 117 8.93 -7.73 -10.06
N ASN A 118 9.61 -6.85 -10.81
CA ASN A 118 10.99 -6.47 -10.50
C ASN A 118 11.13 -5.87 -9.10
N ILE A 119 12.20 -6.28 -8.42
CA ILE A 119 12.68 -5.70 -7.18
C ILE A 119 14.02 -5.02 -7.51
N ILE A 120 14.08 -3.71 -7.37
CA ILE A 120 15.28 -2.92 -7.62
C ILE A 120 15.81 -2.47 -6.26
N TYR A 121 16.91 -3.08 -5.81
CA TYR A 121 17.59 -2.73 -4.56
C TYR A 121 19.03 -2.37 -4.86
N GLU A 122 19.32 -1.07 -5.02
CA GLU A 122 20.61 -0.60 -5.54
C GLU A 122 21.09 0.67 -4.85
N ARG A 123 22.41 0.85 -4.73
CA ARG A 123 23.01 2.08 -4.18
C ARG A 123 22.45 2.44 -2.78
N ASN A 124 22.20 1.43 -1.97
CA ASN A 124 21.98 1.55 -0.53
C ASN A 124 23.28 1.21 0.22
N THR A 125 23.31 1.26 1.55
CA THR A 125 24.49 0.84 2.31
C THR A 125 24.85 -0.62 1.99
N PRO A 126 26.11 -0.95 1.66
CA PRO A 126 26.52 -2.33 1.40
C PRO A 126 26.35 -3.24 2.61
N ASN A 127 25.99 -4.50 2.37
CA ASN A 127 25.66 -5.46 3.43
C ASN A 127 26.82 -5.64 4.44
N HIS A 128 28.06 -5.79 3.96
CA HIS A 128 29.24 -5.93 4.84
C HIS A 128 29.39 -4.72 5.77
N THR A 129 29.22 -3.51 5.26
CA THR A 129 29.29 -2.28 6.07
C THR A 129 28.20 -2.23 7.14
N CYS A 130 26.99 -2.76 6.85
CA CYS A 130 25.94 -2.88 7.86
C CYS A 130 26.34 -3.89 8.95
N VAL A 131 26.90 -5.04 8.57
CA VAL A 131 27.37 -6.08 9.49
C VAL A 131 28.49 -5.57 10.39
N ASP A 132 29.51 -4.89 9.83
CA ASP A 132 30.64 -4.34 10.59
C ASP A 132 30.19 -3.30 11.63
N LYS A 133 29.08 -2.61 11.37
CA LYS A 133 28.45 -1.64 12.28
C LYS A 133 27.47 -2.28 13.28
N GLY A 134 27.34 -3.61 13.30
CA GLY A 134 26.38 -4.32 14.13
C GLY A 134 24.92 -4.06 13.74
N ARG A 135 24.64 -3.56 12.54
CA ARG A 135 23.28 -3.31 12.03
C ARG A 135 22.74 -4.58 11.37
N ILE A 136 22.53 -5.59 12.20
CA ILE A 136 22.06 -6.94 11.83
C ILE A 136 20.76 -7.27 12.55
N CYS A 137 19.98 -8.21 12.00
CA CYS A 137 18.75 -8.65 12.64
C CYS A 137 19.00 -9.21 14.05
N ASN A 138 18.04 -9.00 14.93
CA ASN A 138 18.12 -9.51 16.30
C ASN A 138 18.19 -11.05 16.29
N GLU A 139 18.91 -11.65 17.23
CA GLU A 139 19.10 -13.11 17.33
C GLU A 139 17.79 -13.89 17.56
N THR A 140 16.75 -13.23 18.09
CA THR A 140 15.41 -13.79 18.29
C THR A 140 14.60 -13.88 16.99
N CYS A 141 15.08 -13.26 15.90
CA CYS A 141 14.48 -13.36 14.58
C CYS A 141 14.92 -14.66 13.87
N VAL A 142 14.06 -15.19 12.99
CA VAL A 142 14.47 -16.16 11.98
C VAL A 142 15.31 -15.43 10.93
N GLN A 143 16.59 -15.77 10.82
CA GLN A 143 17.55 -15.00 10.01
C GLN A 143 17.25 -15.09 8.51
N GLU A 144 16.73 -16.22 8.04
CA GLU A 144 16.34 -16.46 6.64
C GLU A 144 15.09 -15.67 6.21
N GLU A 145 14.30 -15.21 7.19
CA GLU A 145 13.12 -14.37 6.95
C GLU A 145 13.48 -12.87 6.98
N GLY A 146 14.56 -12.53 7.69
CA GLY A 146 15.06 -11.16 7.82
C GLY A 146 14.28 -10.31 8.84
N CYS A 147 14.53 -9.01 8.80
CA CYS A 147 13.93 -8.05 9.72
C CYS A 147 13.78 -6.68 9.06
N TRP A 148 12.78 -5.92 9.51
CA TRP A 148 12.47 -4.59 9.01
C TRP A 148 13.34 -3.49 9.62
N GLY A 149 14.18 -3.82 10.60
CA GLY A 149 14.98 -2.86 11.38
C GLY A 149 15.61 -3.49 12.62
N PRO A 150 16.14 -2.66 13.53
CA PRO A 150 16.81 -3.13 14.75
C PRO A 150 15.83 -3.70 15.78
N GLY A 151 16.35 -4.63 16.59
CA GLY A 151 15.68 -5.13 17.79
C GLY A 151 14.62 -6.21 17.55
N PRO A 152 14.12 -6.83 18.64
CA PRO A 152 13.22 -7.98 18.58
C PRO A 152 11.79 -7.65 18.09
N LYS A 153 11.41 -6.37 18.04
CA LYS A 153 10.11 -5.92 17.49
C LYS A 153 10.05 -5.96 15.97
N MET A 154 11.20 -5.97 15.30
CA MET A 154 11.29 -5.74 13.86
C MET A 154 11.50 -7.03 13.06
N CYS A 155 11.46 -8.19 13.71
CA CYS A 155 11.57 -9.46 13.01
C CYS A 155 10.41 -9.65 12.03
N VAL A 156 10.70 -10.18 10.85
CA VAL A 156 9.65 -10.69 9.95
C VAL A 156 8.96 -11.89 10.59
N GLN A 157 9.76 -12.75 11.24
CA GLN A 157 9.28 -13.91 11.97
C GLN A 157 10.12 -14.16 13.22
N CYS A 158 9.46 -14.44 14.35
CA CYS A 158 10.13 -14.83 15.58
C CYS A 158 10.58 -16.29 15.54
N LYS A 159 11.76 -16.56 16.08
CA LYS A 159 12.33 -17.91 16.19
C LYS A 159 11.58 -18.78 17.22
N ASN A 160 11.25 -18.20 18.37
CA ASN A 160 10.70 -18.93 19.52
C ASN A 160 9.32 -18.38 19.93
N PHE A 161 9.28 -17.32 20.74
CA PHE A 161 8.06 -16.79 21.34
C PHE A 161 7.83 -15.34 20.96
N ILE A 162 6.58 -14.90 21.11
CA ILE A 162 6.18 -13.50 21.03
C ILE A 162 5.69 -13.08 22.42
N LYS A 163 6.33 -12.06 23.00
CA LYS A 163 5.91 -11.40 24.24
C LYS A 163 5.73 -9.92 23.96
N ASP A 164 4.58 -9.35 24.28
CA ASP A 164 4.32 -7.91 24.17
C ASP A 164 4.69 -7.31 22.81
N ASP A 165 4.39 -8.05 21.73
CA ASP A 165 4.68 -7.65 20.36
C ASP A 165 6.19 -7.60 20.00
N GLU A 166 7.03 -8.27 20.78
CA GLU A 166 8.45 -8.51 20.52
C GLU A 166 8.79 -10.01 20.50
N CYS A 167 9.79 -10.39 19.72
CA CYS A 167 10.33 -11.74 19.78
C CYS A 167 11.14 -11.97 21.06
N ALA A 168 10.92 -13.10 21.72
CA ALA A 168 11.57 -13.47 22.97
C ALA A 168 12.18 -14.87 22.89
N ASN A 169 13.35 -15.04 23.53
CA ASN A 169 14.01 -16.34 23.66
C ASN A 169 13.28 -17.27 24.64
N HIS A 170 12.65 -16.70 25.67
CA HIS A 170 11.96 -17.44 26.72
C HIS A 170 10.50 -16.98 26.81
N CYS A 171 9.59 -17.91 27.06
CA CYS A 171 8.18 -17.60 27.31
C CYS A 171 8.04 -17.05 28.75
N PRO A 172 7.38 -15.90 28.96
CA PRO A 172 7.06 -15.45 30.32
C PRO A 172 6.02 -16.41 30.92
N ILE A 173 6.40 -17.15 31.95
CA ILE A 173 5.42 -17.86 32.78
C ILE A 173 4.86 -16.82 33.78
N GLU A 174 3.79 -16.14 33.41
CA GLU A 174 3.00 -15.35 34.37
C GLU A 174 1.83 -16.20 34.86
N ASN A 175 1.75 -16.41 36.16
CA ASN A 175 0.63 -17.09 36.85
C ASN A 175 0.27 -18.49 36.31
N GLY A 176 1.24 -19.25 35.78
CA GLY A 176 1.03 -20.64 35.36
C GLY A 176 0.19 -20.83 34.08
N LEU A 177 -0.10 -19.76 33.33
CA LEU A 177 -0.83 -19.84 32.06
C LEU A 177 0.08 -19.45 30.90
N VAL A 178 0.32 -20.38 29.98
CA VAL A 178 0.99 -20.10 28.71
C VAL A 178 -0.01 -19.39 27.80
N SER A 179 0.20 -18.10 27.52
CA SER A 179 -0.52 -17.42 26.44
C SER A 179 0.02 -17.89 25.09
N VAL A 180 -0.41 -19.08 24.66
CA VAL A 180 -0.16 -19.56 23.30
C VAL A 180 -0.97 -18.69 22.34
N LYS A 181 -0.39 -17.60 21.82
CA LYS A 181 -0.84 -17.08 20.53
C LYS A 181 -0.41 -18.11 19.50
N ASN A 182 -1.30 -19.04 19.15
CA ASN A 182 -1.09 -19.97 18.06
C ASN A 182 -0.81 -19.15 16.79
N THR A 183 0.46 -18.96 16.44
CA THR A 183 0.85 -18.55 15.10
C THR A 183 0.54 -19.75 14.22
N GLU A 184 -0.64 -19.77 13.61
CA GLU A 184 -0.98 -20.78 12.61
C GLU A 184 0.17 -20.86 11.60
N ARG A 185 0.91 -21.98 11.59
CA ARG A 185 1.69 -22.39 10.43
C ARG A 185 0.69 -22.54 9.30
N LYS A 186 0.53 -21.50 8.48
CA LYS A 186 -0.10 -21.66 7.16
C LYS A 186 0.83 -22.51 6.32
N GLU A 187 0.66 -23.83 6.41
CA GLU A 187 1.05 -24.73 5.34
C GLU A 187 0.43 -24.20 4.04
N LYS A 188 1.28 -23.92 3.05
CA LYS A 188 0.85 -23.66 1.68
C LYS A 188 0.17 -24.92 1.13
N LYS A 189 -1.15 -25.06 1.32
CA LYS A 189 -2.06 -25.73 0.39
C LYS A 189 -3.43 -25.07 0.49
N GLY A 190 -3.78 -24.29 -0.52
CA GLY A 190 -5.13 -23.72 -0.64
C GLY A 190 -5.12 -22.28 -1.13
N LEU A 191 -5.46 -22.12 -2.39
CA LEU A 191 -6.03 -20.91 -2.97
C LEU A 191 -7.18 -20.41 -2.07
N PHE A 192 -6.90 -19.49 -1.14
CA PHE A 192 -7.91 -18.96 -0.23
C PHE A 192 -8.69 -17.83 -0.90
N VAL A 193 -9.83 -18.23 -1.44
CA VAL A 193 -11.01 -17.41 -1.66
C VAL A 193 -11.45 -16.84 -0.30
N GLY A 194 -11.67 -15.52 -0.23
CA GLY A 194 -12.17 -14.83 0.98
C GLY A 194 -13.56 -15.31 1.44
N PRO A 195 -14.05 -14.83 2.60
CA PRO A 195 -15.18 -15.41 3.32
C PRO A 195 -16.48 -15.42 2.48
N GLN A 196 -16.85 -16.59 1.97
CA GLN A 196 -17.99 -16.75 1.04
C GLN A 196 -19.36 -16.97 1.70
N SER A 197 -19.49 -16.99 3.02
CA SER A 197 -20.78 -17.27 3.66
C SER A 197 -21.62 -16.03 3.98
N SER A 198 -21.01 -14.88 4.34
CA SER A 198 -21.78 -13.69 4.75
C SER A 198 -21.94 -12.63 3.65
N ILE A 199 -21.02 -12.55 2.69
CA ILE A 199 -21.06 -11.56 1.60
C ILE A 199 -22.02 -12.01 0.48
N ARG A 200 -22.19 -13.32 0.30
CA ARG A 200 -22.99 -13.90 -0.80
C ARG A 200 -24.50 -13.76 -0.57
N SER A 201 -24.96 -13.70 0.68
CA SER A 201 -26.36 -13.44 1.03
C SER A 201 -26.68 -11.94 0.91
N PHE A 202 -25.79 -11.06 1.38
CA PHE A 202 -25.99 -9.61 1.37
C PHE A 202 -25.86 -8.99 -0.03
N ALA A 203 -24.92 -9.47 -0.86
CA ALA A 203 -24.75 -9.00 -2.24
C ALA A 203 -25.90 -9.46 -3.15
N ARG A 204 -26.41 -10.69 -3.00
CA ARG A 204 -27.51 -11.19 -3.83
C ARG A 204 -28.86 -10.51 -3.55
N SER A 205 -29.15 -10.13 -2.30
CA SER A 205 -30.40 -9.43 -1.98
C SER A 205 -30.34 -7.95 -2.40
N SER A 206 -29.23 -7.27 -2.11
CA SER A 206 -29.05 -5.84 -2.36
C SER A 206 -28.90 -5.52 -3.85
N ILE A 207 -28.12 -6.31 -4.61
CA ILE A 207 -27.92 -6.09 -6.06
C ILE A 207 -29.19 -6.41 -6.85
N ARG A 208 -29.97 -7.42 -6.44
CA ARG A 208 -31.22 -7.80 -7.14
C ARG A 208 -32.35 -6.77 -6.93
N SER A 209 -32.39 -6.14 -5.76
CA SER A 209 -33.31 -5.04 -5.47
C SER A 209 -32.91 -3.77 -6.23
N PHE A 210 -31.62 -3.41 -6.18
CA PHE A 210 -31.09 -2.22 -6.82
C PHE A 210 -31.16 -2.30 -8.35
N ALA A 211 -30.80 -3.43 -8.96
CA ALA A 211 -30.89 -3.60 -10.42
C ALA A 211 -32.34 -3.54 -10.93
N ARG A 212 -33.31 -4.12 -10.21
CA ARG A 212 -34.72 -4.09 -10.64
C ARG A 212 -35.37 -2.72 -10.51
N SER A 213 -35.07 -1.96 -9.44
CA SER A 213 -35.64 -0.61 -9.28
C SER A 213 -34.96 0.41 -10.19
N PHE A 214 -33.63 0.30 -10.35
CA PHE A 214 -32.86 1.23 -11.18
C PHE A 214 -33.07 0.99 -12.67
N ILE A 215 -33.08 -0.26 -13.16
CA ILE A 215 -33.34 -0.54 -14.58
C ILE A 215 -34.79 -0.15 -14.95
N ARG A 216 -35.79 -0.43 -14.10
CA ARG A 216 -37.18 -0.08 -14.41
C ARG A 216 -37.44 1.42 -14.41
N SER A 217 -36.86 2.17 -13.46
CA SER A 217 -37.02 3.63 -13.41
C SER A 217 -36.18 4.36 -14.46
N PHE A 218 -34.94 3.93 -14.67
CA PHE A 218 -34.01 4.59 -15.58
C PHE A 218 -34.33 4.28 -17.05
N VAL A 219 -34.74 3.05 -17.40
CA VAL A 219 -35.16 2.73 -18.78
C VAL A 219 -36.48 3.42 -19.11
N HIS A 220 -37.46 3.41 -18.20
CA HIS A 220 -38.77 4.02 -18.50
C HIS A 220 -38.73 5.55 -18.52
N SER A 221 -37.89 6.19 -17.71
CA SER A 221 -37.76 7.66 -17.66
C SER A 221 -36.82 8.20 -18.75
N SER A 222 -35.61 7.64 -18.84
CA SER A 222 -34.55 8.19 -19.70
C SER A 222 -34.71 7.79 -21.17
N VAL A 223 -35.22 6.59 -21.47
CA VAL A 223 -35.41 6.18 -22.88
C VAL A 223 -36.68 6.81 -23.46
N ASN A 224 -37.80 6.87 -22.74
CA ASN A 224 -39.02 7.49 -23.27
C ASN A 224 -38.88 9.01 -23.43
N SER A 225 -38.21 9.70 -22.49
CA SER A 225 -37.94 11.14 -22.66
C SER A 225 -37.02 11.39 -23.84
N PHE A 226 -35.93 10.62 -23.98
CA PHE A 226 -34.94 10.82 -25.03
C PHE A 226 -35.44 10.44 -26.43
N VAL A 227 -36.20 9.34 -26.55
CA VAL A 227 -36.82 8.92 -27.82
C VAL A 227 -37.92 9.91 -28.23
N SER A 228 -38.77 10.35 -27.30
CA SER A 228 -39.89 11.24 -27.65
C SER A 228 -39.46 12.68 -27.93
N SER A 229 -38.40 13.20 -27.30
CA SER A 229 -37.95 14.59 -27.52
C SER A 229 -36.92 14.70 -28.63
N SER A 230 -35.90 13.83 -28.63
CA SER A 230 -34.72 14.01 -29.48
C SER A 230 -34.93 13.45 -30.87
N ILE A 231 -35.55 12.26 -31.00
CA ILE A 231 -35.80 11.65 -32.31
C ILE A 231 -36.93 12.39 -33.05
N ARG A 232 -38.00 12.80 -32.35
CA ARG A 232 -39.11 13.53 -32.99
C ARG A 232 -38.66 14.90 -33.52
N SER A 233 -37.83 15.62 -32.76
CA SER A 233 -37.28 16.92 -33.20
C SER A 233 -36.32 16.74 -34.37
N PHE A 234 -35.44 15.73 -34.31
CA PHE A 234 -34.48 15.45 -35.37
C PHE A 234 -35.18 15.04 -36.67
N VAL A 235 -36.15 14.13 -36.61
CA VAL A 235 -36.91 13.67 -37.78
C VAL A 235 -37.74 14.80 -38.39
N TYR A 236 -38.40 15.65 -37.59
CA TYR A 236 -39.19 16.76 -38.12
C TYR A 236 -38.33 17.83 -38.80
N LEU A 237 -37.21 18.21 -38.18
CA LEU A 237 -36.29 19.22 -38.77
C LEU A 237 -35.61 18.67 -40.02
N PHE A 238 -35.20 17.40 -39.99
CA PHE A 238 -34.56 16.76 -41.13
C PHE A 238 -35.53 16.60 -42.30
N ILE A 239 -36.74 16.06 -42.08
CA ILE A 239 -37.76 15.90 -43.13
C ILE A 239 -38.20 17.27 -43.68
N ARG A 240 -38.44 18.27 -42.84
CA ARG A 240 -38.86 19.62 -43.29
C ARG A 240 -37.78 20.33 -44.11
N SER A 241 -36.51 20.16 -43.75
CA SER A 241 -35.38 20.68 -44.53
C SER A 241 -35.26 19.95 -45.86
N PHE A 242 -35.37 18.62 -45.85
CA PHE A 242 -35.23 17.78 -47.03
C PHE A 242 -36.35 18.03 -48.06
N ILE A 243 -37.61 18.13 -47.63
CA ILE A 243 -38.74 18.40 -48.55
C ILE A 243 -38.62 19.79 -49.20
N ARG A 244 -38.13 20.81 -48.47
CA ARG A 244 -37.93 22.16 -49.04
C ARG A 244 -36.80 22.23 -50.08
N LEU A 245 -35.89 21.26 -50.07
CA LEU A 245 -34.79 21.16 -51.04
C LEU A 245 -35.22 20.45 -52.34
N PHE A 246 -36.26 19.62 -52.29
CA PHE A 246 -36.69 18.79 -53.42
C PHE A 246 -38.07 19.15 -54.01
N VAL A 247 -38.80 20.06 -53.39
CA VAL A 247 -40.04 20.63 -53.94
C VAL A 247 -39.82 22.13 -54.19
N ARG A 248 -39.29 22.45 -55.37
CA ARG A 248 -39.41 23.74 -56.03
C ARG A 248 -39.70 23.52 -57.50
#